data_AF-E1QF18-F1
#
_entry.id   AF-E1QF18-F1
#
_cell.length_a   1.000
_cell.length_b   1.000
_cell.length_c   1.000
_cell.angle_alpha   90.00
_cell.angle_beta   90.00
_cell.angle_gamma   90.00
#
_symmetry.space_group_name_H-M   'P 1'
#
loop_
_entity.id
_entity.type
_entity.pdbx_description
1 polymer ?
#
loop_
_entity_poly.entity_id
_entity_poly.type
_entity_poly.pdbx_seq_one_letter_code
_entity_poly.pdbx_strand_id
1 'polypeptide(L)'
;MARVNALVGAYRLAHQAGDGRSLERLRLVAREVGRELPAAAELLRSGLAEQELRALCWNVSSFLSDQQVELIFDLKLRPPGPR
;
A
#
# COMPACT_ATOMS: atom_id res chain seq x y z
N MET A 1 7.76 7.55 -5.16
CA MET A 1 8.53 6.57 -4.36
C MET A 1 7.96 6.35 -2.96
N ALA A 2 7.67 7.39 -2.17
CA ALA A 2 7.20 7.23 -0.78
C ALA A 2 5.92 6.37 -0.64
N ARG A 3 4.90 6.59 -1.48
CA ARG A 3 3.67 5.77 -1.52
C ARG A 3 3.95 4.28 -1.78
N VAL A 4 4.82 4.00 -2.74
CA VAL A 4 5.21 2.62 -3.10
C VAL A 4 5.91 1.94 -1.93
N ASN A 5 6.83 2.64 -1.27
CA ASN A 5 7.53 2.12 -0.10
C ASN A 5 6.56 1.84 1.07
N ALA A 6 5.57 2.71 1.30
CA ALA A 6 4.53 2.48 2.30
C ALA A 6 3.71 1.22 2.00
N LEU A 7 3.27 1.06 0.75
CA LEU A 7 2.52 -0.13 0.31
C LEU A 7 3.34 -1.42 0.45
N VAL A 8 4.60 -1.40 0.00
CA VAL A 8 5.52 -2.55 0.12
C VAL A 8 5.78 -2.89 1.58
N GLY A 9 5.99 -1.87 2.43
CA GLY A 9 6.18 -2.04 3.87
C GLY A 9 4.97 -2.68 4.53
N ALA A 10 3.77 -2.18 4.25
CA ALA A 10 2.53 -2.75 4.76
C ALA A 10 2.30 -4.18 4.28
N TYR A 11 2.61 -4.51 3.01
CA TYR A 11 2.54 -5.88 2.51
C TYR A 11 3.44 -6.82 3.29
N ARG A 12 4.70 -6.41 3.54
CA ARG A 12 5.66 -7.21 4.30
C ARG A 12 5.18 -7.40 5.75
N LEU A 13 4.71 -6.35 6.41
CA LEU A 13 4.16 -6.45 7.76
C LEU A 13 2.95 -7.39 7.82
N ALA A 14 2.01 -7.26 6.89
CA ALA A 14 0.81 -8.09 6.82
C ALA A 14 1.13 -9.57 6.62
N HIS A 15 1.98 -9.90 5.64
CA HIS A 15 2.15 -11.28 5.17
C HIS A 15 3.38 -11.98 5.73
N GLN A 16 4.43 -11.26 6.11
CA GLN A 16 5.67 -11.84 6.66
C GLN A 16 5.70 -11.76 8.18
N ALA A 17 5.24 -10.64 8.75
CA ALA A 17 5.18 -10.47 10.22
C ALA A 17 3.81 -10.85 10.81
N GLY A 18 2.82 -11.14 9.98
CA GLY A 18 1.46 -11.50 10.43
C GLY A 18 0.70 -10.32 11.06
N ASP A 19 1.06 -9.07 10.75
CA ASP A 19 0.41 -7.89 11.30
C ASP A 19 -1.00 -7.70 10.73
N GLY A 20 -2.01 -8.08 11.52
CA GLY A 20 -3.42 -7.97 11.13
C GLY A 20 -3.86 -6.54 10.79
N ARG A 21 -3.27 -5.52 11.43
CA ARG A 21 -3.58 -4.12 11.15
C ARG A 21 -3.11 -3.71 9.76
N SER A 22 -1.91 -4.10 9.37
CA SER A 22 -1.41 -3.87 8.01
C SER A 22 -2.24 -4.60 6.97
N LEU A 23 -2.73 -5.81 7.28
CA LEU A 23 -3.63 -6.52 6.38
C LEU A 23 -4.98 -5.78 6.20
N GLU A 24 -5.57 -5.25 7.27
CA GLU A 24 -6.79 -4.43 7.19
C GLU A 24 -6.57 -3.17 6.34
N ARG A 25 -5.43 -2.50 6.51
CA ARG A 25 -5.07 -1.33 5.68
C ARG A 25 -4.94 -1.70 4.20
N LEU A 26 -4.34 -2.85 3.88
CA LEU A 26 -4.28 -3.34 2.49
C LEU A 26 -5.67 -3.68 1.94
N ARG A 27 -6.61 -4.16 2.78
CA ARG A 27 -8.01 -4.36 2.37
C ARG A 27 -8.69 -3.05 2.01
N LEU A 28 -8.43 -1.98 2.77
CA LEU A 28 -8.92 -0.64 2.41
C LEU A 28 -8.36 -0.19 1.06
N VAL A 29 -7.05 -0.34 0.84
CA VAL A 29 -6.43 -0.03 -0.45
C VAL A 29 -7.08 -0.84 -1.59
N ALA A 30 -7.21 -2.15 -1.43
CA ALA A 30 -7.82 -3.02 -2.43
C ALA A 30 -9.28 -2.65 -2.72
N ARG A 31 -10.03 -2.21 -1.70
CA ARG A 31 -11.42 -1.76 -1.85
C ARG A 31 -11.53 -0.44 -2.61
N GLU A 32 -10.71 0.55 -2.25
CA GLU A 32 -10.71 1.88 -2.87
C GLU A 32 -10.28 1.80 -4.33
N VAL A 33 -9.21 1.05 -4.61
CA VAL A 33 -8.58 0.98 -5.94
C VAL A 33 -9.16 -0.12 -6.81
N GLY A 34 -9.78 -1.16 -6.22
CA GLY A 34 -10.19 -2.38 -6.91
C GLY A 34 -11.23 -2.20 -8.02
N ARG A 35 -11.98 -1.08 -8.01
CA ARG A 35 -12.90 -0.74 -9.10
C ARG A 35 -12.18 -0.38 -10.40
N GLU A 36 -11.05 0.31 -10.30
CA GLU A 36 -10.27 0.79 -11.45
C GLU A 36 -9.10 -0.15 -11.78
N LEU A 37 -8.54 -0.80 -10.75
CA LEU A 37 -7.46 -1.77 -10.89
C LEU A 37 -7.79 -3.03 -10.09
N PRO A 38 -8.47 -4.02 -10.70
CA PRO A 38 -8.82 -5.28 -10.06
C PRO A 38 -7.61 -6.04 -9.50
N ALA A 39 -6.43 -5.88 -10.12
CA ALA A 39 -5.16 -6.43 -9.65
C ALA A 39 -4.77 -5.95 -8.24
N ALA A 40 -5.35 -4.86 -7.71
CA ALA A 40 -5.13 -4.42 -6.34
C ALA A 40 -5.52 -5.48 -5.29
N ALA A 41 -6.43 -6.41 -5.63
CA ALA A 41 -6.79 -7.54 -4.77
C ALA A 41 -5.59 -8.48 -4.49
N GLU A 42 -4.59 -8.52 -5.37
CA GLU A 42 -3.37 -9.31 -5.18
C GLU A 42 -2.54 -8.86 -3.96
N LEU A 43 -2.73 -7.62 -3.48
CA LEU A 43 -2.12 -7.17 -2.22
C LEU A 43 -2.58 -7.98 -1.00
N LEU A 44 -3.72 -8.68 -1.11
CA LEU A 44 -4.26 -9.54 -0.06
C LEU A 44 -3.74 -10.97 -0.14
N ARG A 45 -3.02 -11.33 -1.21
CA ARG A 45 -2.42 -12.66 -1.42
C ARG A 45 -0.95 -12.63 -1.03
N SER A 46 -0.55 -13.55 -0.14
CA SER A 46 0.86 -13.75 0.21
C SER A 46 1.63 -14.41 -0.94
N GLY A 47 2.95 -14.21 -0.96
CA GLY A 47 3.86 -14.96 -1.86
C GLY A 47 4.18 -14.26 -3.19
N LEU A 48 3.94 -12.95 -3.31
CA LEU A 48 4.43 -12.17 -4.45
C LEU A 48 5.96 -12.09 -4.42
N ALA A 49 6.62 -12.30 -5.57
CA ALA A 49 8.04 -12.03 -5.70
C ALA A 49 8.31 -10.52 -5.56
N GLU A 50 9.52 -10.13 -5.15
CA GLU A 50 9.82 -8.71 -4.87
C GLU A 50 9.59 -7.79 -6.08
N GLN A 51 9.93 -8.26 -7.28
CA GLN A 51 9.73 -7.49 -8.51
C GLN A 51 8.24 -7.31 -8.82
N GLU A 52 7.44 -8.36 -8.67
CA GLU A 52 5.99 -8.33 -8.89
C GLU A 52 5.30 -7.43 -7.85
N LEU A 53 5.70 -7.54 -6.58
CA LEU A 53 5.20 -6.70 -5.50
C LEU A 53 5.48 -5.22 -5.77
N ARG A 54 6.70 -4.87 -6.18
CA ARG A 54 7.03 -3.47 -6.49
C ARG A 54 6.25 -2.94 -7.69
N ALA A 55 6.08 -3.75 -8.74
CA ALA A 55 5.29 -3.38 -9.91
C ALA A 55 3.81 -3.16 -9.55
N LEU A 56 3.24 -4.08 -8.77
CA LEU A 56 1.87 -3.96 -8.26
C LEU A 56 1.70 -2.71 -7.38
N CYS A 57 2.58 -2.50 -6.41
CA CYS A 57 2.53 -1.32 -5.54
C CYS A 57 2.74 -0.02 -6.32
N TRP A 58 3.56 -0.02 -7.38
CA TRP A 58 3.69 1.11 -8.27
C TRP A 58 2.37 1.46 -8.95
N ASN A 59 1.73 0.46 -9.58
CA ASN A 59 0.44 0.63 -10.26
C ASN A 59 -0.65 1.05 -9.28
N VAL A 60 -0.77 0.40 -8.12
CA VAL A 60 -1.75 0.78 -7.10
C VAL A 60 -1.51 2.22 -6.62
N SER A 61 -0.24 2.62 -6.45
CA SER A 61 0.08 3.97 -5.99
C SER A 61 -0.28 5.08 -6.98
N SER A 62 -0.50 4.79 -8.27
CA SER A 62 -0.95 5.81 -9.22
C SER A 62 -2.42 6.20 -9.03
N PHE A 63 -3.21 5.35 -8.37
CA PHE A 63 -4.63 5.59 -8.06
C PHE A 63 -4.85 6.22 -6.67
N LEU A 64 -3.80 6.36 -5.87
CA LEU A 64 -3.89 6.90 -4.52
C LEU A 64 -3.17 8.23 -4.43
N SER A 65 -3.82 9.26 -3.88
CA SER A 65 -3.15 10.50 -3.47
C SER A 65 -2.23 10.29 -2.27
N ASP A 66 -1.28 11.20 -2.05
CA ASP A 66 -0.45 11.19 -0.84
C ASP A 66 -1.31 11.18 0.43
N GLN A 67 -2.35 12.04 0.48
CA GLN A 67 -3.27 12.14 1.61
C GLN A 67 -4.00 10.83 1.90
N GLN A 68 -4.47 10.12 0.86
CA GLN A 68 -5.11 8.81 1.05
C GLN A 68 -4.14 7.79 1.66
N VAL A 69 -2.89 7.76 1.21
CA VAL A 69 -1.87 6.87 1.76
C VAL A 69 -1.54 7.25 3.21
N GLU A 70 -1.39 8.54 3.51
CA GLU A 70 -1.18 9.04 4.87
C GLU A 70 -2.32 8.64 5.81
N LEU A 71 -3.58 8.78 5.37
CA LEU A 71 -4.77 8.40 6.15
C LEU A 71 -4.86 6.88 6.36
N ILE A 72 -4.67 6.09 5.30
CA ILE A 72 -4.80 4.63 5.37
C ILE A 72 -3.69 4.03 6.25
N PHE A 73 -2.45 4.50 6.09
CA PHE A 73 -1.30 3.92 6.79
C PHE A 73 -0.92 4.65 8.08
N ASP A 74 -1.64 5.73 8.44
CA ASP A 74 -1.38 6.56 9.61
C ASP A 74 0.09 7.02 9.66
N LEU A 75 0.54 7.62 8.55
CA LEU A 75 1.92 8.06 8.36
C LEU A 75 1.96 9.45 7.71
N LYS A 76 3.13 10.09 7.71
CA LYS A 76 3.39 11.31 6.94
C LYS A 76 4.39 11.03 5.82
N LEU A 77 3.99 11.27 4.59
CA LEU A 77 4.84 11.11 3.40
C LEU A 77 5.67 12.36 3.12
N ARG A 78 5.24 13.54 3.59
CA ARG A 78 6.05 14.77 3.54
C ARG A 78 6.54 15.17 4.93
N PRO A 79 7.81 15.60 5.08
CA PRO A 79 8.22 16.34 6.27
C PRO A 79 7.45 17.66 6.34
N PRO A 80 7.13 18.18 7.54
CA PRO A 80 6.61 19.55 7.65
C PRO A 80 7.65 20.49 7.02
N GLY A 81 7.23 21.29 6.04
CA GLY A 81 8.09 22.34 5.49
C GLY A 81 8.57 23.28 6.61
N PRO A 82 9.73 23.93 6.45
CA PRO A 82 10.18 24.91 7.43
C PRO A 82 9.09 25.97 7.62
N ARG A 83 8.73 26.22 8.89
CA ARG A 83 7.84 27.32 9.29
C ARG A 83 8.54 28.66 9.11
#